data_AF-A0A6G0W270-F1
#
_entry.id   AF-A0A6G0W270-F1
#
_cell.length_a   1.000
_cell.length_b   1.000
_cell.length_c   1.000
_cell.angle_alpha   90.00
_cell.angle_beta   90.00
_cell.angle_gamma   90.00
#
_symmetry.space_group_name_H-M   'P 1'
#
loop_
_entity.id
_entity.type
_entity.pdbx_description
1 polymer ?
#
loop_
_entity_poly.entity_id
_entity_poly.type
_entity_poly.pdbx_seq_one_letter_code
_entity_poly.pdbx_strand_id
1 'polypeptide(L)'
;MSDSLKWFAFMSYGVGHVLNDLVASMWFTYALVFYHYVMQLSSINAGAVVLVGQLTDAVATAVIGVLSDKTNIYCTDRYGRRKTWHLF
;
A
#
# COMPACT_ATOMS: atom_id res chain seq x y z
N MET A 1 -1.91 -1.57 33.57
CA MET A 1 -0.73 -1.27 32.72
C MET A 1 -0.95 -1.83 31.30
N SER A 2 -2.01 -1.38 30.61
CA SER A 2 -2.38 -1.91 29.27
C SER A 2 -2.98 -0.82 28.37
N ASP A 3 -3.65 0.19 28.94
CA ASP A 3 -4.35 1.20 28.15
C ASP A 3 -3.44 2.21 27.46
N SER A 4 -2.32 2.60 28.08
CA SER A 4 -1.33 3.47 27.43
C SER A 4 -0.69 2.81 26.21
N LEU A 5 -0.39 1.51 26.26
CA LEU A 5 0.20 0.77 25.14
C LEU A 5 -0.77 0.67 23.95
N LYS A 6 -2.08 0.51 24.23
CA LYS A 6 -3.14 0.53 23.22
C LYS A 6 -3.29 1.92 22.58
N TRP A 7 -3.20 2.98 23.37
CA TRP A 7 -3.27 4.37 22.89
C TRP A 7 -2.07 4.72 21.99
N PHE A 8 -0.86 4.36 22.37
CA PHE A 8 0.32 4.54 21.52
C PHE A 8 0.20 3.74 20.22
N ALA A 9 -0.22 2.47 20.28
CA ALA A 9 -0.41 1.66 19.07
C ALA A 9 -1.46 2.27 18.13
N PHE A 10 -2.56 2.80 18.66
CA PHE A 10 -3.59 3.48 17.88
C PHE A 10 -3.05 4.73 17.19
N MET A 11 -2.35 5.59 17.95
CA MET A 11 -1.74 6.81 17.40
C MET A 11 -0.67 6.48 16.36
N SER A 12 0.19 5.50 16.62
CA SER A 12 1.21 5.05 15.66
C SER A 12 0.59 4.47 14.38
N TYR A 13 -0.51 3.73 14.49
CA TYR A 13 -1.24 3.24 13.31
C TYR A 13 -1.84 4.39 12.50
N GLY A 14 -2.45 5.38 13.18
CA GLY A 14 -3.00 6.57 12.53
C GLY A 14 -1.93 7.39 11.81
N VAL A 15 -0.80 7.67 12.47
CA VAL A 15 0.33 8.40 11.87
C VAL A 15 0.91 7.63 10.68
N GLY A 16 1.07 6.31 10.81
CA GLY A 16 1.54 5.45 9.72
C GLY A 16 0.60 5.48 8.51
N HIS A 17 -0.72 5.48 8.74
CA HIS A 17 -1.70 5.55 7.67
C HIS A 17 -1.67 6.91 6.94
N VAL A 18 -1.62 8.01 7.69
CA VAL A 18 -1.48 9.37 7.11
C VAL A 18 -0.19 9.49 6.30
N LEU A 19 0.92 8.96 6.81
CA LEU A 19 2.20 8.98 6.09
C LEU A 19 2.13 8.16 4.80
N ASN A 20 1.51 6.98 4.83
CA ASN A 20 1.32 6.15 3.66
C ASN A 20 0.52 6.89 2.57
N ASP A 21 -0.57 7.54 2.96
CA ASP A 21 -1.44 8.27 2.04
C ASP A 21 -0.73 9.51 1.46
N LEU A 22 0.09 10.18 2.27
CA LEU A 22 0.93 11.29 1.81
C LEU A 22 1.97 10.82 0.78
N VAL A 23 2.69 9.74 1.06
CA VAL A 23 3.70 9.21 0.12
C VAL A 23 3.05 8.73 -1.17
N ALA A 24 1.91 8.05 -1.11
CA ALA A 24 1.17 7.61 -2.30
C ALA A 24 0.74 8.81 -3.16
N SER A 25 0.19 9.87 -2.55
CA SER A 25 -0.20 11.08 -3.29
C SER A 25 0.98 11.82 -3.92
N MET A 26 2.15 11.84 -3.25
CA MET A 26 3.39 12.38 -3.82
C MET A 26 3.86 11.57 -5.03
N TRP A 27 3.78 10.24 -4.95
CA TRP A 27 4.14 9.35 -6.06
C TRP A 27 3.30 9.63 -7.32
N PHE A 28 1.98 9.71 -7.18
CA PHE A 28 1.08 9.97 -8.31
C PHE A 28 1.31 11.34 -8.96
N THR A 29 1.49 12.38 -8.14
CA THR A 29 1.71 13.74 -8.65
C THR A 29 3.07 13.88 -9.33
N TYR A 30 4.12 13.30 -8.76
CA TYR A 30 5.45 13.29 -9.37
C TYR A 30 5.50 12.48 -10.67
N ALA A 31 4.92 11.28 -10.68
CA ALA A 31 4.91 10.42 -11.86
C ALA A 31 4.24 11.09 -13.06
N LEU A 32 3.13 11.80 -12.85
CA LEU A 32 2.41 12.50 -13.92
C LEU A 32 3.26 13.63 -14.52
N VAL A 33 3.92 14.43 -13.68
CA VAL A 33 4.85 15.49 -14.13
C VAL A 33 6.06 14.89 -14.84
N PHE A 34 6.62 13.79 -14.33
CA PHE A 34 7.74 13.09 -14.94
C PHE A 34 7.40 12.54 -16.33
N TYR A 35 6.25 11.88 -16.49
CA TYR A 35 5.81 11.36 -17.79
C TYR A 35 5.57 12.48 -18.80
N HIS A 36 5.02 13.62 -18.35
CA HIS A 36 4.76 14.74 -19.25
C HIS A 36 6.02 15.51 -19.63
N TYR A 37 6.88 15.87 -18.67
CA TYR A 37 8.03 16.75 -18.91
C TYR A 37 9.30 16.03 -19.30
N VAL A 38 9.55 14.83 -18.77
CA VAL A 38 10.79 14.08 -19.02
C VAL A 38 10.63 13.11 -20.19
N MET A 39 9.53 12.34 -20.21
CA MET A 39 9.26 11.41 -21.31
C MET A 39 8.55 12.06 -22.52
N GLN A 40 8.16 13.33 -22.41
CA GLN A 40 7.41 14.06 -23.45
C GLN A 40 6.16 13.32 -23.95
N LEU A 41 5.52 12.53 -23.07
CA LEU A 41 4.28 11.84 -23.42
C LEU A 41 3.14 12.86 -23.51
N SER A 42 2.22 12.61 -24.45
CA SER A 42 0.96 13.35 -24.50
C SER A 42 0.21 13.19 -23.18
N SER A 43 -0.56 14.19 -22.77
CA SER A 43 -1.29 14.17 -21.49
C SER A 43 -2.22 12.95 -21.38
N ILE A 44 -2.73 12.46 -22.51
CA ILE A 44 -3.56 11.25 -22.61
C ILE A 44 -2.74 10.00 -22.27
N ASN A 45 -1.53 9.87 -22.83
CA ASN A 45 -0.67 8.71 -22.61
C ASN A 45 -0.10 8.69 -21.18
N ALA A 46 0.25 9.85 -20.62
CA ALA A 46 0.68 9.96 -19.22
C ALA A 46 -0.46 9.54 -18.26
N GLY A 47 -1.68 10.00 -18.52
CA GLY A 47 -2.87 9.58 -17.76
C GLY A 47 -3.16 8.07 -17.89
N ALA A 48 -2.99 7.52 -19.10
CA ALA A 48 -3.20 6.08 -19.34
C ALA A 48 -2.21 5.21 -18.53
N VAL A 49 -0.95 5.62 -18.41
CA VAL A 49 0.06 4.91 -17.59
C VAL A 49 -0.31 4.92 -16.11
N VAL A 50 -0.77 6.07 -15.59
CA VAL A 50 -1.27 6.17 -14.21
C VAL A 50 -2.49 5.27 -13.98
N LEU A 51 -3.42 5.22 -14.96
CA LEU A 51 -4.61 4.38 -14.90
C LEU A 51 -4.27 2.88 -14.87
N VAL A 52 -3.30 2.44 -15.68
CA VAL A 52 -2.78 1.07 -15.65
C VAL A 52 -2.16 0.75 -14.29
N GLY A 53 -1.43 1.70 -13.69
CA GLY A 53 -0.90 1.57 -12.33
C GLY A 53 -1.99 1.31 -11.30
N GLN A 54 -3.09 2.07 -11.34
CA GLN A 54 -4.24 1.88 -10.44
C GLN A 54 -4.95 0.53 -10.65
N LEU A 55 -5.14 0.11 -11.90
CA LEU A 55 -5.72 -1.20 -12.21
C LEU A 55 -4.85 -2.34 -11.67
N THR A 56 -3.53 -2.22 -11.87
CA THR A 56 -2.56 -3.20 -11.38
C THR A 56 -2.59 -3.28 -9.85
N ASP A 57 -2.62 -2.13 -9.18
CA ASP A 57 -2.70 -2.05 -7.71
C ASP A 57 -4.01 -2.63 -7.16
N ALA A 58 -5.14 -2.38 -7.82
CA ALA A 58 -6.44 -2.95 -7.43
C ALA A 58 -6.45 -4.48 -7.54
N VAL A 59 -5.90 -5.02 -8.65
CA VAL A 59 -5.78 -6.47 -8.84
C VAL A 59 -4.81 -7.07 -7.82
N ALA A 60 -3.64 -6.46 -7.63
CA ALA A 60 -2.64 -6.91 -6.67
C ALA A 60 -3.20 -6.92 -5.24
N THR A 61 -3.90 -5.86 -4.84
CA THR A 61 -4.54 -5.74 -3.52
C THR A 61 -5.61 -6.80 -3.31
N ALA A 62 -6.45 -7.08 -4.32
CA ALA A 62 -7.45 -8.13 -4.25
C ALA A 62 -6.82 -9.53 -4.15
N VAL A 63 -5.78 -9.79 -4.96
CA VAL A 63 -5.05 -11.07 -4.94
C VAL A 63 -4.34 -11.27 -3.60
N ILE A 64 -3.61 -10.27 -3.11
CA ILE A 64 -2.94 -10.31 -1.81
C ILE A 64 -3.98 -10.44 -0.70
N GLY A 65 -5.14 -9.78 -0.78
CA GLY A 65 -6.24 -9.93 0.17
C GLY A 65 -6.73 -11.38 0.26
N VAL A 66 -6.99 -12.02 -0.89
CA VAL A 66 -7.43 -13.43 -0.95
C VAL A 66 -6.34 -14.39 -0.48
N LEU A 67 -5.08 -14.15 -0.83
CA LEU A 67 -3.95 -14.97 -0.41
C LEU A 67 -3.70 -14.84 1.10
N SER A 68 -3.74 -13.62 1.63
CA SER A 68 -3.55 -13.31 3.05
C SER A 68 -4.63 -13.96 3.93
N ASP A 69 -5.89 -13.95 3.49
CA ASP A 69 -6.99 -14.62 4.21
C ASP A 69 -6.93 -16.15 4.14
N LYS A 70 -6.39 -16.73 3.06
CA LYS A 70 -6.31 -18.19 2.86
C LYS A 70 -5.04 -18.83 3.43
N THR A 71 -3.96 -18.08 3.66
CA THR A 71 -2.73 -18.60 4.28
C THR A 71 -2.88 -18.77 5.79
N ASN A 72 -3.51 -19.88 6.22
CA ASN A 72 -3.40 -20.37 7.59
C ASN A 72 -2.13 -21.24 7.71
N ILE A 73 -0.97 -20.59 7.78
CA ILE A 73 0.31 -21.29 8.00
C ILE A 73 0.30 -21.75 9.47
N TYR A 74 0.13 -23.06 9.64
CA TYR A 74 0.05 -23.79 10.92
C TYR A 74 1.21 -23.50 11.91
N CYS A 75 2.27 -22.84 11.48
CA CYS A 75 3.48 -22.59 12.26
C CYS A 75 3.62 -21.16 12.82
N THR A 76 2.67 -20.25 12.57
CA THR A 76 2.78 -18.82 12.98
C THR A 76 1.65 -18.34 13.90
N ASP A 77 1.16 -19.20 14.80
CA ASP A 77 0.05 -18.88 15.70
C ASP A 77 0.40 -17.77 16.73
N ARG A 78 1.70 -17.51 16.98
CA ARG A 78 2.16 -16.42 17.87
C ARG A 78 2.26 -15.04 17.22
N TYR A 79 2.39 -14.94 15.90
CA TYR A 79 2.71 -13.66 15.22
C TYR A 79 1.49 -12.99 14.55
N GLY A 80 0.36 -13.70 14.48
CA GLY A 80 -0.91 -13.18 13.96
C GLY A 80 -0.98 -13.21 12.43
N ARG A 81 -2.17 -13.55 11.90
CA ARG A 81 -2.47 -13.82 10.47
C ARG A 81 -1.96 -12.80 9.45
N ARG A 82 -1.71 -11.54 9.83
CA ARG A 82 -1.34 -10.44 8.91
C ARG A 82 0.16 -10.15 8.82
N LYS A 83 1.00 -10.70 9.71
CA LYS A 83 2.46 -10.42 9.73
C LYS A 83 3.30 -11.49 9.05
N THR A 84 2.71 -12.64 8.71
CA THR A 84 3.42 -13.76 8.09
C THR A 84 3.96 -13.44 6.70
N TRP A 85 3.35 -12.47 6.02
CA TRP A 85 3.74 -12.03 4.67
C TRP A 85 5.02 -11.17 4.63
N HIS A 86 5.46 -10.59 5.75
CA HIS A 86 6.73 -9.84 5.82
C HIS A 86 7.96 -10.74 6.10
N LEU A 87 7.74 -12.05 6.29
CA LEU A 87 8.78 -13.04 6.60
C LEU A 87 9.31 -13.78 5.36
N PHE A 88 8.78 -13.47 4.18
CA PHE A 88 9.23 -13.99 2.89
C PHE A 88 9.63 -12.84 1.96
#